data_AF-A0A0E0M6T2-F1
#
_entry.id   AF-A0A0E0M6T2-F1
#
_cell.length_a   1.000
_cell.length_b   1.000
_cell.length_c   1.000
_cell.angle_alpha   90.00
_cell.angle_beta   90.00
_cell.angle_gamma   90.00
#
_symmetry.space_group_name_H-M   'P 1'
#
loop_
_entity.id
_entity.type
_entity.pdbx_description
1 polymer ?
#
loop_
_entity_poly.entity_id
_entity_poly.type
_entity_poly.pdbx_seq_one_letter_code
_entity_poly.pdbx_strand_id
1 'polypeptide(L)'
;MSSFKEERSEGEVPATAIDPTDEGKAAQAMHVPDVGKAPMTEKKKRTKMVRYTQEQIQYCIANPVELSDEDEDDFNLTEVLSKEFLGRMSQEYLDKWYAMEEKEKASLKKIQYVLRNERENIFNIPDKPEDVLKQYYTKGYAEYEVVIDDDNGDEDNKVHASVAPPGRRRFRNGVAMKKNQSGGGSIIRKLN
;
A
#
# COMPACT_ATOMS: atom_id res chain seq x y z
N MET A 1 -2.21 -43.23 -62.22
CA MET A 1 -3.41 -43.87 -61.65
C MET A 1 -3.80 -43.10 -60.39
N SER A 2 -5.10 -42.84 -60.24
CA SER A 2 -5.81 -42.09 -59.18
C SER A 2 -5.94 -40.57 -59.35
N SER A 3 -7.12 -40.18 -59.85
CA SER A 3 -7.75 -38.85 -59.81
C SER A 3 -8.62 -38.71 -58.56
N PHE A 4 -8.77 -37.49 -58.01
CA PHE A 4 -10.02 -36.90 -57.49
C PHE A 4 -9.73 -35.44 -57.08
N LYS A 5 -10.07 -34.44 -57.90
CA LYS A 5 -11.34 -33.67 -58.00
C LYS A 5 -11.43 -32.47 -57.04
N GLU A 6 -11.38 -31.31 -57.69
CA GLU A 6 -11.79 -29.95 -57.34
C GLU A 6 -13.28 -29.86 -56.96
N GLU A 7 -13.64 -28.97 -56.03
CA GLU A 7 -14.87 -28.16 -56.08
C GLU A 7 -14.83 -26.96 -55.10
N ARG A 8 -15.32 -25.81 -55.58
CA ARG A 8 -15.51 -24.52 -54.90
C ARG A 8 -16.96 -24.39 -54.37
N SER A 9 -17.17 -23.59 -53.33
CA SER A 9 -18.36 -22.70 -53.17
C SER A 9 -18.03 -21.66 -52.07
N GLU A 10 -18.01 -20.34 -52.35
CA GLU A 10 -19.16 -19.41 -52.19
C GLU A 10 -19.88 -19.59 -50.84
N GLY A 11 -20.07 -18.62 -49.94
CA GLY A 11 -20.01 -17.16 -49.96
C GLY A 11 -21.05 -16.65 -48.93
N GLU A 12 -20.80 -15.49 -48.33
CA GLU A 12 -21.79 -14.57 -47.73
C GLU A 12 -22.35 -14.80 -46.30
N VAL A 13 -22.09 -13.80 -45.44
CA VAL A 13 -22.83 -13.41 -44.23
C VAL A 13 -24.09 -12.61 -44.61
N PRO A 14 -25.15 -12.62 -43.79
CA PRO A 14 -25.56 -11.33 -43.23
C PRO A 14 -26.12 -11.36 -41.79
N ALA A 15 -26.12 -10.15 -41.23
CA ALA A 15 -26.51 -9.75 -39.88
C ALA A 15 -28.00 -9.97 -39.54
N THR A 16 -28.32 -10.04 -38.25
CA THR A 16 -29.64 -9.65 -37.73
C THR A 16 -29.49 -8.86 -36.43
N ALA A 17 -30.15 -7.70 -36.45
CA ALA A 17 -30.27 -6.72 -35.39
C ALA A 17 -31.21 -7.21 -34.28
N ILE A 18 -31.01 -6.72 -33.06
CA ILE A 18 -31.95 -6.89 -31.95
C ILE A 18 -32.30 -5.48 -31.46
N ASP A 19 -33.58 -5.13 -31.58
CA ASP A 19 -34.24 -4.00 -30.91
C ASP A 19 -35.58 -4.53 -30.34
N PRO A 20 -36.23 -3.91 -29.33
CA PRO A 20 -36.70 -4.57 -28.12
C PRO A 20 -38.24 -4.54 -28.08
N THR A 21 -38.85 -4.65 -26.88
CA THR A 21 -40.31 -4.56 -26.57
C THR A 21 -41.02 -5.92 -26.77
N ASP A 22 -41.84 -6.49 -25.89
CA ASP A 22 -42.58 -5.96 -24.74
C ASP A 22 -43.15 -7.11 -23.86
N GLU A 23 -43.53 -6.74 -22.64
CA GLU A 23 -44.65 -7.28 -21.82
C GLU A 23 -44.81 -8.79 -21.48
N GLY A 24 -44.83 -9.06 -20.17
CA GLY A 24 -46.08 -9.48 -19.53
C GLY A 24 -46.24 -10.94 -19.05
N LYS A 25 -46.44 -11.05 -17.71
CA LYS A 25 -47.23 -12.05 -16.95
C LYS A 25 -46.60 -13.42 -16.58
N ALA A 26 -46.24 -13.46 -15.29
CA ALA A 26 -46.76 -14.35 -14.24
C ALA A 26 -46.70 -15.88 -14.41
N ALA A 27 -45.86 -16.52 -13.60
CA ALA A 27 -46.11 -17.85 -13.05
C ALA A 27 -45.58 -17.92 -11.60
N GLN A 28 -46.32 -18.66 -10.77
CA GLN A 28 -46.30 -18.65 -9.32
C GLN A 28 -45.21 -19.53 -8.69
N ALA A 29 -44.96 -19.22 -7.41
CA ALA A 29 -44.63 -20.13 -6.32
C ALA A 29 -43.32 -20.94 -6.39
N MET A 30 -42.36 -20.58 -5.53
CA MET A 30 -41.93 -21.43 -4.39
C MET A 30 -41.23 -20.53 -3.35
N HIS A 31 -41.96 -20.18 -2.29
CA HIS A 31 -41.38 -19.57 -1.09
C HIS A 31 -40.77 -20.70 -0.25
N VAL A 32 -39.46 -20.87 -0.37
CA VAL A 32 -38.66 -21.64 0.59
C VAL A 32 -38.41 -20.71 1.78
N PRO A 33 -38.71 -21.11 3.04
CA PRO A 33 -38.39 -20.27 4.18
C PRO A 33 -36.87 -20.18 4.29
N ASP A 34 -36.35 -18.97 4.07
CA ASP A 34 -34.95 -18.60 4.27
C ASP A 34 -34.61 -18.81 5.76
N VAL A 35 -33.86 -19.88 6.02
CA VAL A 35 -33.34 -20.21 7.34
C VAL A 35 -32.32 -19.14 7.71
N GLY A 36 -32.81 -18.14 8.44
CA GLY A 36 -32.07 -17.38 9.45
C GLY A 36 -30.58 -17.17 9.17
N LYS A 37 -30.24 -16.51 8.06
CA LYS A 37 -28.91 -15.93 7.93
C LYS A 37 -28.92 -14.62 8.72
N ALA A 38 -28.57 -14.72 10.00
CA ALA A 38 -28.28 -13.55 10.82
C ALA A 38 -27.35 -12.62 10.04
N PRO A 39 -27.58 -11.30 10.04
CA PRO A 39 -26.62 -10.38 9.44
C PRO A 39 -25.30 -10.59 10.19
N MET A 40 -24.28 -11.11 9.50
CA MET A 40 -22.93 -11.10 10.02
C MET A 40 -22.58 -9.63 10.21
N THR A 41 -22.68 -9.14 11.44
CA THR A 41 -22.16 -7.84 11.80
C THR A 41 -20.65 -7.92 11.58
N GLU A 42 -20.16 -7.37 10.47
CA GLU A 42 -18.74 -7.16 10.25
C GLU A 42 -18.24 -6.31 11.42
N LYS A 43 -17.59 -6.96 12.39
CA LYS A 43 -16.94 -6.27 13.50
C LYS A 43 -15.89 -5.37 12.86
N LYS A 44 -16.03 -4.05 13.01
CA LYS A 44 -15.03 -3.09 12.56
C LYS A 44 -13.70 -3.45 13.22
N LYS A 45 -12.73 -3.86 12.40
CA LYS A 45 -11.38 -4.17 12.88
C LYS A 45 -10.76 -2.90 13.45
N ARG A 46 -10.21 -3.00 14.65
CA ARG A 46 -9.50 -1.89 15.29
C ARG A 46 -8.11 -1.78 14.66
N THR A 47 -7.67 -0.56 14.40
CA THR A 47 -6.34 -0.31 13.86
C THR A 47 -5.59 0.69 14.74
N LYS A 48 -4.25 0.66 14.67
CA LYS A 48 -3.36 1.63 15.29
C LYS A 48 -2.27 2.05 14.31
N MET A 49 -1.79 3.29 14.44
CA MET A 49 -0.60 3.76 13.74
C MET A 49 0.65 3.39 14.54
N VAL A 50 1.65 2.83 13.88
CA VAL A 50 2.96 2.48 14.45
C VAL A 50 4.04 3.19 13.66
N ARG A 51 5.05 3.70 14.35
CA ARG A 51 6.21 4.32 13.70
C ARG A 51 7.17 3.29 13.15
N TYR A 52 7.66 3.54 11.95
CA TYR A 52 8.80 2.80 11.42
C TYR A 52 10.04 3.05 12.30
N THR A 53 10.83 2.00 12.48
CA THR A 53 12.13 2.08 13.16
C THR A 53 13.15 2.79 12.28
N GLN A 54 14.25 3.24 12.88
CA GLN A 54 15.33 3.86 12.13
C GLN A 54 15.95 2.88 11.12
N GLU A 55 16.05 1.60 11.47
CA GLU A 55 16.58 0.56 10.58
C GLU A 55 15.67 0.34 9.35
N GLN A 56 14.35 0.32 9.56
CA GLN A 56 13.38 0.22 8.46
C GLN A 56 13.47 1.43 7.53
N ILE A 57 13.59 2.63 8.08
CA ILE A 57 13.77 3.86 7.29
C ILE A 57 15.10 3.82 6.53
N GLN A 58 16.19 3.39 7.17
CA GLN A 58 17.50 3.24 6.51
C GLN A 58 17.45 2.23 5.36
N TYR A 59 16.72 1.12 5.54
CA TYR A 59 16.50 0.16 4.45
C TYR A 59 15.82 0.83 3.25
N CYS A 60 14.75 1.61 3.48
CA CYS A 60 14.10 2.35 2.41
C CYS A 60 15.02 3.41 1.78
N ILE A 61 15.91 4.06 2.55
CA ILE A 61 16.89 5.00 2.00
C ILE A 61 17.87 4.29 1.07
N ALA A 62 18.30 3.07 1.43
CA ALA A 62 19.19 2.26 0.61
C ALA A 62 18.49 1.69 -0.65
N ASN A 63 17.18 1.46 -0.56
CA ASN A 63 16.34 0.90 -1.62
C ASN A 63 15.12 1.82 -1.88
N PRO A 64 15.33 3.02 -2.44
CA PRO A 64 14.32 4.07 -2.48
C PRO A 64 13.25 3.88 -3.55
N VAL A 65 13.51 3.03 -4.55
CA VAL A 65 12.61 2.74 -5.66
C VAL A 65 12.26 1.27 -5.64
N GLU A 66 10.97 0.95 -5.67
CA GLU A 66 10.51 -0.39 -5.94
C GLU A 66 10.65 -0.67 -7.44
N LEU A 67 11.46 -1.67 -7.80
CA LEU A 67 11.47 -2.17 -9.18
C LEU A 67 10.05 -2.69 -9.47
N SER A 68 9.32 -2.08 -10.40
CA SER A 68 7.95 -2.50 -10.70
C SER A 68 7.94 -3.52 -11.85
N ASP A 69 6.90 -4.34 -11.88
CA ASP A 69 6.65 -5.25 -13.01
C ASP A 69 6.19 -4.48 -14.27
N GLU A 70 5.78 -3.22 -14.12
CA GLU A 70 5.30 -2.36 -15.22
C GLU A 70 6.42 -1.53 -15.85
N ASP A 71 7.60 -1.45 -15.22
CA ASP A 71 8.80 -0.86 -15.83
C ASP A 71 9.42 -1.78 -16.91
N GLU A 72 8.71 -2.83 -17.34
CA GLU A 72 8.97 -3.66 -18.53
C GLU A 72 8.91 -2.87 -19.86
N ASP A 73 8.73 -1.54 -19.81
CA ASP A 73 9.14 -0.60 -20.86
C ASP A 73 10.69 -0.56 -21.00
N ASP A 74 11.31 -1.73 -20.85
CA ASP A 74 12.69 -2.01 -21.15
C ASP A 74 12.94 -1.57 -22.58
N PHE A 75 13.84 -0.60 -22.74
CA PHE A 75 14.36 -0.16 -24.02
C PHE A 75 14.93 -1.37 -24.77
N ASN A 76 14.10 -2.11 -25.50
CA ASN A 76 14.55 -3.24 -26.28
C ASN A 76 15.42 -2.67 -27.41
N LEU A 77 16.73 -2.92 -27.38
CA LEU A 77 17.63 -2.31 -28.35
C LEU A 77 17.27 -2.72 -29.79
N THR A 78 16.72 -3.93 -29.94
CA THR A 78 16.19 -4.46 -31.20
C THR A 78 14.90 -3.78 -31.65
N GLU A 79 14.18 -3.11 -30.76
CA GLU A 79 13.03 -2.27 -31.09
C GLU A 79 13.43 -0.84 -31.45
N VAL A 80 14.50 -0.32 -30.81
CA VAL A 80 15.09 1.00 -31.11
C VAL A 80 15.82 1.00 -32.46
N LEU A 81 16.45 -0.11 -32.83
CA LEU A 81 17.18 -0.23 -34.09
C LEU A 81 16.25 -0.40 -35.28
N SER A 82 16.56 0.27 -36.38
CA SER A 82 15.79 0.13 -37.63
C SER A 82 15.85 -1.31 -38.15
N LYS A 83 14.73 -1.79 -38.73
CA LYS A 83 14.63 -3.13 -39.34
C LYS A 83 15.67 -3.35 -40.43
N GLU A 84 16.07 -2.31 -41.17
CA GLU A 84 17.14 -2.43 -42.16
C GLU A 84 18.51 -2.71 -41.54
N PHE A 85 18.82 -2.11 -40.39
CA PHE A 85 20.07 -2.36 -39.69
C PHE A 85 20.11 -3.77 -39.11
N LEU A 86 19.01 -4.20 -38.48
CA LEU A 86 18.88 -5.56 -37.96
C LEU A 86 18.94 -6.60 -39.08
N GLY A 87 18.33 -6.33 -40.23
CA GLY A 87 18.38 -7.21 -41.41
C GLY A 87 19.77 -7.35 -42.04
N ARG A 88 20.73 -6.48 -41.71
CA ARG A 88 22.14 -6.58 -42.15
C ARG A 88 23.03 -7.32 -41.14
N MET A 89 22.56 -7.51 -39.91
CA MET A 89 23.28 -8.26 -38.87
C MET A 89 23.18 -9.76 -39.16
N SER A 90 24.20 -10.53 -38.78
CA SER A 90 24.08 -11.99 -38.88
C SER A 90 23.10 -12.53 -37.85
N GLN A 91 22.42 -13.63 -38.18
CA GLN A 91 21.45 -14.26 -37.29
C GLN A 91 22.08 -14.68 -35.96
N GLU A 92 23.31 -15.20 -35.99
CA GLU A 92 24.04 -15.59 -34.76
C GLU A 92 24.28 -14.41 -33.82
N TYR A 93 24.48 -13.19 -34.34
CA TYR A 93 24.63 -12.01 -33.50
C TYR A 93 23.30 -11.56 -32.91
N LEU A 94 22.22 -11.60 -33.69
CA LEU A 94 20.87 -11.29 -33.22
C LEU A 94 20.43 -12.25 -32.11
N ASP A 95 20.61 -13.56 -32.32
CA ASP A 95 20.24 -14.59 -31.35
C ASP A 95 21.00 -14.41 -30.02
N LYS A 96 22.29 -14.07 -30.07
CA LYS A 96 23.09 -13.76 -28.87
C LYS A 96 22.57 -12.52 -28.14
N TRP A 97 22.12 -11.50 -28.87
CA TRP A 97 21.56 -10.29 -28.27
C TRP A 97 20.23 -10.57 -27.59
N TYR A 98 19.30 -11.26 -28.26
CA TYR A 98 18.03 -11.65 -27.64
C TYR A 98 18.24 -12.52 -26.39
N ALA A 99 19.18 -13.47 -26.45
CA ALA A 99 19.51 -14.29 -25.28
C ALA A 99 20.12 -13.48 -24.11
N MET A 100 20.88 -12.40 -24.41
CA MET A 100 21.41 -11.52 -23.39
C MET A 100 20.30 -10.68 -22.74
N GLU A 101 19.41 -10.13 -23.55
CA GLU A 101 18.25 -9.35 -23.12
C GLU A 101 17.30 -10.19 -22.25
N GLU A 102 16.98 -11.42 -22.67
CA GLU A 102 16.16 -12.34 -21.87
C GLU A 102 16.82 -12.68 -20.52
N LYS A 103 18.13 -12.92 -20.52
CA LYS A 103 18.89 -13.20 -19.29
C LYS A 103 18.92 -12.01 -18.35
N GLU A 104 19.06 -10.80 -18.88
CA GLU A 104 19.05 -9.56 -18.10
C GLU A 104 17.68 -9.34 -17.45
N LYS A 105 16.59 -9.47 -18.24
CA LYS A 105 15.20 -9.40 -17.72
C LYS A 105 14.96 -10.41 -16.61
N ALA A 106 15.37 -11.66 -16.82
CA ALA A 106 15.25 -12.71 -15.80
C ALA A 106 16.05 -12.38 -14.53
N SER A 107 17.25 -11.79 -14.67
CA SER A 107 18.07 -11.36 -13.55
C SER A 107 17.44 -10.21 -12.76
N LEU A 108 16.90 -9.20 -13.45
CA LEU A 108 16.22 -8.07 -12.83
C LEU A 108 14.99 -8.52 -12.05
N LYS A 109 14.16 -9.38 -12.65
CA LYS A 109 12.99 -9.97 -11.98
C LYS A 109 13.36 -10.73 -10.71
N LYS A 110 14.50 -11.43 -10.73
CA LYS A 110 15.01 -12.12 -9.54
C LYS A 110 15.45 -11.13 -8.45
N ILE A 111 16.14 -10.05 -8.81
CA ILE A 111 16.56 -9.00 -7.87
C ILE A 111 15.34 -8.33 -7.25
N GLN A 112 14.35 -7.94 -8.06
CA GLN A 112 13.09 -7.37 -7.63
C GLN A 112 12.37 -8.26 -6.62
N TYR A 113 12.25 -9.57 -6.91
CA TYR A 113 11.65 -10.53 -5.99
C TYR A 113 12.38 -10.57 -4.64
N VAL A 114 13.72 -10.60 -4.66
CA VAL A 114 14.54 -10.58 -3.44
C VAL A 114 14.29 -9.30 -2.66
N LEU A 115 14.35 -8.13 -3.29
CA LEU A 115 14.15 -6.84 -2.61
C LEU A 115 12.75 -6.73 -2.00
N ARG A 116 11.70 -7.13 -2.73
CA ARG A 116 10.34 -7.12 -2.18
C ARG A 116 10.22 -8.07 -0.99
N ASN A 117 10.78 -9.28 -1.10
CA ASN A 117 10.76 -10.25 0.00
C ASN A 117 11.54 -9.75 1.23
N GLU A 118 12.71 -9.15 1.05
CA GLU A 118 13.47 -8.55 2.16
C GLU A 118 12.67 -7.44 2.84
N ARG A 119 12.11 -6.51 2.06
CA ARG A 119 11.29 -5.41 2.57
C ARG A 119 10.11 -5.92 3.41
N GLU A 120 9.33 -6.83 2.85
CA GLU A 120 8.05 -7.25 3.45
C GLU A 120 8.22 -8.29 4.55
N ASN A 121 9.13 -9.27 4.38
CA ASN A 121 9.23 -10.41 5.29
C ASN A 121 10.41 -10.32 6.26
N ILE A 122 11.47 -9.59 5.93
CA ILE A 122 12.63 -9.43 6.83
C ILE A 122 12.51 -8.14 7.63
N PHE A 123 12.25 -7.03 6.95
CA PHE A 123 12.12 -5.72 7.58
C PHE A 123 10.68 -5.38 8.02
N ASN A 124 9.69 -6.21 7.65
CA ASN A 124 8.27 -6.00 7.97
C ASN A 124 7.78 -4.59 7.58
N ILE A 125 8.15 -4.14 6.39
CA ILE A 125 7.76 -2.85 5.83
C ILE A 125 6.63 -3.07 4.81
N PRO A 126 5.35 -2.88 5.20
CA PRO A 126 4.21 -3.13 4.32
C PRO A 126 3.99 -2.05 3.25
N ASP A 127 4.50 -0.82 3.47
CA ASP A 127 4.34 0.31 2.54
C ASP A 127 5.52 0.46 1.61
N LYS A 128 5.29 0.95 0.38
CA LYS A 128 6.35 1.09 -0.61
C LYS A 128 7.45 2.03 -0.11
N PRO A 129 8.72 1.81 -0.49
CA PRO A 129 9.82 2.66 -0.03
C PRO A 129 9.58 4.15 -0.32
N GLU A 130 9.01 4.49 -1.49
CA GLU A 130 8.72 5.87 -1.87
C GLU A 130 7.76 6.53 -0.90
N ASP A 131 6.71 5.82 -0.47
CA ASP A 131 5.71 6.33 0.45
C ASP A 131 6.27 6.52 1.86
N VAL A 132 7.06 5.55 2.34
CA VAL A 132 7.77 5.65 3.63
C VAL A 132 8.73 6.82 3.62
N LEU A 133 9.55 6.95 2.57
CA LEU A 133 10.52 8.03 2.43
C LEU A 133 9.85 9.39 2.28
N LYS A 134 8.74 9.49 1.53
CA LYS A 134 7.97 10.71 1.40
C LYS A 134 7.44 11.19 2.75
N GLN A 135 6.91 10.29 3.58
CA GLN A 135 6.52 10.62 4.95
C GLN A 135 7.72 11.09 5.77
N TYR A 136 8.83 10.34 5.74
CA TYR A 136 10.03 10.63 6.51
C TYR A 136 10.63 11.99 6.18
N TYR A 137 10.81 12.32 4.89
CA TYR A 137 11.36 13.62 4.50
C TYR A 137 10.42 14.79 4.80
N THR A 138 9.11 14.55 4.86
CA THR A 138 8.12 15.58 5.18
C THR A 138 7.99 15.82 6.69
N LYS A 139 7.95 14.76 7.50
CA LYS A 139 7.62 14.81 8.93
C LYS A 139 8.81 14.57 9.87
N GLY A 140 9.91 14.02 9.35
CA GLY A 140 11.05 13.50 10.13
C GLY A 140 10.85 12.09 10.69
N TYR A 141 9.70 11.45 10.39
CA TYR A 141 9.35 10.09 10.78
C TYR A 141 8.28 9.54 9.81
N ALA A 142 8.10 8.22 9.79
CA ALA A 142 7.06 7.55 9.00
C ALA A 142 6.24 6.61 9.88
N GLU A 143 4.96 6.44 9.56
CA GLU A 143 4.03 5.58 10.29
C GLU A 143 3.23 4.70 9.33
N TYR A 144 2.87 3.49 9.79
CA TYR A 144 2.04 2.53 9.08
C TYR A 144 0.90 2.04 9.97
N GLU A 145 -0.18 1.57 9.35
CA GLU A 145 -1.37 1.07 10.04
C GLU A 145 -1.21 -0.43 10.38
N VAL A 146 -1.51 -0.80 11.63
CA VAL A 146 -1.52 -2.18 12.12
C VAL A 146 -2.91 -2.53 12.60
N VAL A 147 -3.46 -3.59 12.03
CA VAL A 147 -4.72 -4.19 12.47
C VAL A 147 -4.51 -4.93 13.78
N ILE A 148 -5.38 -4.68 14.77
CA ILE A 148 -5.42 -5.38 16.04
C ILE A 148 -6.72 -6.19 16.06
N ASP A 149 -6.60 -7.51 16.06
CA ASP A 149 -7.74 -8.39 16.26
C ASP A 149 -8.05 -8.47 17.76
N ASP A 150 -9.21 -7.95 18.17
CA ASP A 150 -9.69 -7.87 19.56
C ASP A 150 -10.15 -9.24 20.13
N ASP A 151 -9.77 -10.38 19.53
CA ASP A 151 -10.22 -11.72 19.95
C ASP A 151 -9.31 -12.36 21.03
N ASN A 152 -8.26 -11.65 21.46
CA ASN A 152 -7.57 -11.97 22.70
C ASN A 152 -8.30 -11.30 23.86
N GLY A 153 -9.16 -12.07 24.50
CA GLY A 153 -9.89 -11.69 25.69
C GLY A 153 -9.00 -11.12 26.80
N ASP A 154 -9.65 -10.35 27.66
CA ASP A 154 -9.18 -9.86 28.96
C ASP A 154 -8.01 -10.65 29.56
N GLU A 155 -6.78 -10.24 29.30
CA GLU A 155 -5.65 -10.54 30.16
C GLU A 155 -4.97 -9.21 30.53
N ASP A 156 -5.33 -8.77 31.74
CA ASP A 156 -4.46 -8.00 32.60
C ASP A 156 -3.87 -6.72 32.02
N ASN A 157 -4.75 -5.73 31.86
CA ASN A 157 -4.36 -4.35 32.10
C ASN A 157 -4.11 -4.13 33.62
N LYS A 158 -3.22 -4.93 34.22
CA LYS A 158 -2.51 -4.55 35.45
C LYS A 158 -1.51 -3.50 35.03
N VAL A 159 -2.00 -2.28 34.93
CA VAL A 159 -1.18 -1.09 35.04
C VAL A 159 -0.38 -1.27 36.32
N HIS A 160 0.91 -1.59 36.22
CA HIS A 160 1.82 -1.34 37.32
C HIS A 160 1.70 0.16 37.54
N ALA A 161 0.97 0.55 38.58
CA ALA A 161 0.93 1.93 39.03
C ALA A 161 2.39 2.38 39.09
N SER A 162 2.77 3.30 38.20
CA SER A 162 4.07 3.93 38.24
C SER A 162 4.14 4.65 39.57
N VAL A 163 4.72 3.99 40.56
CA VAL A 163 5.12 4.63 41.80
C VAL A 163 6.14 5.66 41.36
N ALA A 164 5.73 6.92 41.34
CA ALA A 164 6.65 8.03 41.14
C ALA A 164 7.84 7.79 42.08
N PRO A 165 9.09 7.81 41.58
CA PRO A 165 10.25 7.68 42.45
C PRO A 165 10.11 8.77 43.52
N PRO A 166 10.38 8.47 44.81
CA PRO A 166 10.16 9.40 45.90
C PRO A 166 10.96 10.67 45.63
N GLY A 167 10.27 11.67 45.09
CA GLY A 167 10.83 12.95 44.75
C GLY A 167 11.29 13.57 46.05
N ARG A 168 12.62 13.65 46.22
CA ARG A 168 13.27 14.41 47.28
C ARG A 168 12.61 15.78 47.34
N ARG A 169 11.73 16.01 48.32
CA ARG A 169 11.15 17.32 48.62
C ARG A 169 12.32 18.28 48.79
N ARG A 170 12.63 19.06 47.74
CA ARG A 170 13.42 20.27 47.92
C ARG A 170 12.49 21.19 48.67
N PHE A 171 12.66 21.24 49.99
CA PHE A 171 12.07 22.28 50.81
C PHE A 171 12.38 23.62 50.13
N ARG A 172 11.35 24.23 49.54
CA ARG A 172 11.43 25.64 49.18
C ARG A 172 11.31 26.40 50.48
N ASN A 173 12.46 26.79 51.06
CA ASN A 173 12.47 27.88 52.01
C ASN A 173 12.23 29.16 51.21
N GLY A 174 11.02 29.72 51.29
CA GLY A 174 10.66 30.87 50.47
C GLY A 174 9.29 31.46 50.77
N VAL A 175 9.17 32.04 51.97
CA VAL A 175 8.26 33.15 52.36
C VAL A 175 6.76 32.91 52.16
N ALA A 176 6.09 32.52 53.24
CA ALA A 176 4.66 32.76 53.41
C ALA A 176 4.41 34.28 53.48
N MET A 177 3.81 34.85 52.44
CA MET A 177 3.28 36.22 52.47
C MET A 177 2.13 36.26 53.49
N LYS A 178 2.40 36.89 54.64
CA LYS A 178 1.42 37.20 55.68
C LYS A 178 0.43 38.23 55.12
N LYS A 179 -0.81 37.82 54.85
CA LYS A 179 -1.90 38.75 54.53
C LYS A 179 -2.35 39.43 55.82
N ASN A 180 -2.03 40.71 55.96
CA ASN A 180 -2.71 41.59 56.90
C ASN A 180 -3.65 42.48 56.09
N GLN A 181 -4.95 42.35 56.31
CA GLN A 181 -5.92 43.39 55.99
C GLN A 181 -5.63 44.61 56.88
N SER A 182 -5.58 45.82 56.31
CA SER A 182 -6.16 47.04 56.90
C SER A 182 -5.67 48.30 56.15
N GLY A 183 -6.63 49.04 55.58
CA GLY A 183 -6.68 50.50 55.70
C GLY A 183 -5.81 51.37 54.77
N GLY A 184 -6.49 52.15 53.91
CA GLY A 184 -6.13 53.56 53.73
C GLY A 184 -5.68 54.01 52.34
N GLY A 185 -6.62 54.58 51.58
CA GLY A 185 -6.48 55.91 50.98
C GLY A 185 -5.65 56.11 49.70
N SER A 186 -6.35 56.60 48.66
CA SER A 186 -5.97 57.70 47.73
C SER A 186 -4.65 57.53 46.93
N ILE A 187 -4.55 57.69 45.61
CA ILE A 187 -5.10 58.68 44.67
C ILE A 187 -4.93 58.08 43.25
N ILE A 188 -5.99 58.02 42.45
CA ILE A 188 -5.88 57.79 41.00
C ILE A 188 -5.54 59.14 40.35
N ARG A 189 -4.32 59.31 39.83
CA ARG A 189 -4.04 60.38 38.87
C ARG A 189 -4.28 59.85 37.46
N LYS A 190 -5.32 60.36 36.80
CA LYS A 190 -5.50 60.24 35.35
C LYS A 190 -4.42 61.06 34.66
N LEU A 191 -3.70 60.47 33.71
CA LEU A 191 -2.92 61.20 32.72
C LEU A 191 -3.84 61.46 31.51
N ASN A 192 -3.96 62.73 31.13
CA ASN A 192 -4.33 63.14 29.77
C ASN A 192 -3.06 63.20 28.94
#